data_AF-A0A917WEQ5-F1
#
_entry.id   AF-A0A917WEQ5-F1
#
_cell.length_a   1.000
_cell.length_b   1.000
_cell.length_c   1.000
_cell.angle_alpha   90.00
_cell.angle_beta   90.00
_cell.angle_gamma   90.00
#
_symmetry.space_group_name_H-M   'P 1'
#
loop_
_entity.id
_entity.type
_entity.pdbx_description
1 polymer ?
#
loop_
_entity_poly.entity_id
_entity_poly.type
_entity_poly.pdbx_seq_one_letter_code
_entity_poly.pdbx_strand_id
1 'polypeptide(L)'
;MTVMSDLTEWRALLVHRPLQWLSPTLHRQLRSLVNRRRLLDLRHPAAFNEKLTWRCLHDRRELLADTCDKLAMKDIAGRLGRPSLRIPRTYWSGTDLAELVDIDLPDRWVLKPNHRSGLVRFGAGPVSAADVDELRRGTRGWLREHLASVEGEWAYSRARRCFLVEERLPGETSPTDYKFFTFAGETRIVVVDSSRYGEHRRTVYTPEWQRLDVRIDLPGGPAEPPPPLLADMLDTARRLGTPYDFIRVDLYAVDGELWFGELTPYPGGGYGVVTPWSFELWLGEPWVLPDPAARPAGAGEPGDRGDPGGPGDRGDPGGPVVTG
;
A
#
# COMPACT_ATOMS: atom_id res chain seq x y z
N MET A 1 9.45 -44.54 -4.55
CA MET A 1 9.76 -43.29 -3.82
C MET A 1 10.57 -42.41 -4.76
N THR A 2 9.92 -41.49 -5.46
CA THR A 2 10.59 -40.55 -6.37
C THR A 2 10.83 -39.26 -5.58
N VAL A 3 12.10 -38.87 -5.45
CA VAL A 3 12.47 -37.63 -4.75
C VAL A 3 11.93 -36.45 -5.56
N MET A 4 11.12 -35.59 -4.93
CA MET A 4 10.55 -34.39 -5.56
C MET A 4 11.66 -33.39 -5.93
N SER A 5 12.12 -33.46 -7.18
CA SER A 5 13.22 -32.66 -7.70
C SER A 5 12.73 -31.42 -8.46
N ASP A 6 11.89 -30.59 -7.84
CA ASP A 6 11.74 -29.20 -8.29
C ASP A 6 11.44 -28.23 -7.14
N LEU A 7 12.31 -27.23 -6.97
CA LEU A 7 12.10 -26.10 -6.05
C LEU A 7 11.03 -25.12 -6.55
N THR A 8 10.65 -25.23 -7.82
CA THR A 8 9.63 -24.40 -8.48
C THR A 8 8.21 -24.79 -8.06
N GLU A 9 7.94 -26.08 -7.87
CA GLU A 9 6.63 -26.56 -7.37
C GLU A 9 6.36 -26.12 -5.92
N TRP A 10 7.38 -26.17 -5.05
CA TRP A 10 7.29 -25.67 -3.69
C TRP A 10 7.00 -24.16 -3.64
N ARG A 11 7.59 -23.37 -4.54
CA ARG A 11 7.31 -21.93 -4.66
C ARG A 11 5.85 -21.67 -5.03
N ALA A 12 5.24 -22.46 -5.91
CA ALA A 12 3.83 -22.35 -6.25
C ALA A 12 2.92 -22.68 -5.04
N LEU A 13 3.23 -23.75 -4.29
CA LEU A 13 2.52 -24.15 -3.06
C LEU A 13 2.62 -23.14 -1.91
N LEU A 14 3.68 -22.32 -1.88
CA LEU A 14 3.88 -21.25 -0.90
C LEU A 14 3.23 -19.91 -1.28
N VAL A 15 2.85 -19.75 -2.56
CA VAL A 15 2.23 -18.53 -3.12
C VAL A 15 0.71 -18.70 -3.29
N HIS A 16 0.20 -19.92 -3.45
CA HIS A 16 -1.24 -20.19 -3.50
C HIS A 16 -1.74 -20.99 -2.29
N ARG A 17 -2.82 -20.49 -1.68
CA ARG A 17 -3.84 -21.16 -0.84
C ARG A 17 -3.50 -22.01 0.39
N PRO A 18 -3.06 -23.29 0.37
CA PRO A 18 -3.15 -24.17 1.55
C PRO A 18 -2.43 -23.70 2.83
N LEU A 19 -1.62 -22.64 2.76
CA LEU A 19 -0.95 -22.04 3.93
C LEU A 19 -1.71 -20.90 4.59
N GLN A 20 -2.85 -20.45 4.05
CA GLN A 20 -3.73 -19.47 4.71
C GLN A 20 -4.31 -19.97 6.06
N TRP A 21 -4.18 -21.28 6.32
CA TRP A 21 -4.57 -21.94 7.56
C TRP A 21 -3.45 -21.94 8.62
N LEU A 22 -2.22 -21.57 8.24
CA LEU A 22 -1.11 -21.41 9.18
C LEU A 22 -1.19 -20.01 9.80
N SER A 23 -0.62 -19.84 11.00
CA SER A 23 -0.46 -18.49 11.56
C SER A 23 0.40 -17.62 10.62
N PRO A 24 0.09 -16.31 10.49
CA PRO A 24 0.87 -15.42 9.62
C PRO A 24 2.38 -15.46 9.90
N THR A 25 2.77 -15.64 11.17
CA THR A 25 4.16 -15.85 11.59
C THR A 25 4.80 -17.08 10.95
N LEU A 26 4.13 -18.24 10.96
CA LEU A 26 4.66 -19.47 10.38
C LEU A 26 4.71 -19.39 8.85
N HIS A 27 3.68 -18.83 8.21
CA HIS A 27 3.69 -18.56 6.77
C HIS A 27 4.91 -17.70 6.35
N ARG A 28 5.18 -16.63 7.10
CA ARG A 28 6.31 -15.72 6.87
C ARG A 28 7.68 -16.39 7.09
N GLN A 29 7.83 -17.20 8.14
CA GLN A 29 9.05 -17.99 8.37
C GLN A 29 9.32 -18.98 7.22
N LEU A 30 8.30 -19.72 6.77
CA LEU A 30 8.44 -20.67 5.66
C LEU A 30 8.80 -19.96 4.34
N ARG A 31 8.16 -18.83 4.02
CA ARG A 31 8.52 -18.03 2.83
C ARG A 31 9.93 -17.47 2.90
N SER A 32 10.39 -17.01 4.07
CA SER A 32 11.78 -16.58 4.26
C SER A 32 12.77 -17.73 4.06
N LEU A 33 12.48 -18.91 4.61
CA LEU A 33 13.34 -20.09 4.44
C LEU A 33 13.46 -20.53 2.98
N VAL A 34 12.38 -20.47 2.19
CA VAL A 34 12.42 -20.86 0.77
C VAL A 34 13.02 -19.77 -0.12
N ASN A 35 12.70 -18.50 0.11
CA ASN A 35 13.15 -17.41 -0.77
C ASN A 35 14.55 -16.89 -0.43
N ARG A 36 14.91 -16.85 0.86
CA ARG A 36 16.17 -16.26 1.37
C ARG A 36 17.13 -17.29 1.98
N ARG A 37 16.71 -18.55 2.12
CA ARG A 37 17.46 -19.61 2.83
C ARG A 37 17.78 -19.26 4.29
N ARG A 38 16.93 -18.46 4.92
CA ARG A 38 17.10 -17.95 6.29
C ARG A 38 15.76 -17.85 7.02
N LEU A 39 15.75 -18.21 8.29
CA LEU A 39 14.68 -17.84 9.23
C LEU A 39 14.85 -16.38 9.66
N LEU A 40 13.75 -15.75 10.09
CA LEU A 40 13.71 -14.38 10.58
C LEU A 40 13.89 -14.38 12.11
N ASP A 41 14.79 -13.55 12.66
CA ASP A 41 14.72 -13.25 14.10
C ASP A 41 13.66 -12.16 14.34
N LEU A 42 12.51 -12.58 14.85
CA LEU A 42 11.41 -11.68 15.21
C LEU A 42 11.43 -11.26 16.68
N ARG A 43 12.40 -11.76 17.48
CA ARG A 43 12.63 -11.32 18.86
C ARG A 43 13.60 -10.16 18.89
N HIS A 44 14.63 -10.19 18.04
CA HIS A 44 15.63 -9.13 17.90
C HIS A 44 15.84 -8.76 16.42
N PRO A 45 14.80 -8.23 15.73
CA PRO A 45 14.86 -7.96 14.30
C PRO A 45 15.89 -6.89 13.96
N ALA A 46 16.91 -7.26 13.18
CA ALA A 46 18.01 -6.38 12.80
C ALA A 46 17.92 -5.95 11.34
N ALA A 47 17.65 -6.90 10.43
CA ALA A 47 17.57 -6.65 9.00
C ALA A 47 16.23 -6.00 8.61
N PHE A 48 16.24 -5.27 7.49
CA PHE A 48 15.07 -4.54 7.00
C PHE A 48 13.80 -5.42 6.89
N ASN A 49 13.87 -6.62 6.30
CA ASN A 49 12.68 -7.47 6.19
C ASN A 49 12.28 -8.17 7.49
N GLU A 50 13.18 -8.30 8.48
CA GLU A 50 12.82 -8.77 9.82
C GLU A 50 11.99 -7.70 10.53
N LYS A 51 12.45 -6.44 10.52
CA LYS A 51 11.72 -5.29 11.06
C LYS A 51 10.39 -5.08 10.33
N LEU A 52 10.37 -5.24 9.01
CA LEU A 52 9.13 -5.14 8.22
C LEU A 52 8.14 -6.27 8.48
N THR A 53 8.64 -7.51 8.65
CA THR A 53 7.80 -8.65 9.06
C THR A 53 7.24 -8.45 10.46
N TRP A 54 8.09 -8.00 11.40
CA TRP A 54 7.67 -7.64 12.74
C TRP A 54 6.56 -6.59 12.70
N ARG A 55 6.67 -5.55 11.86
CA ARG A 55 5.63 -4.52 11.70
C ARG A 55 4.30 -5.14 11.28
N CYS A 56 4.30 -6.02 10.29
CA CYS A 56 3.07 -6.70 9.86
C CYS A 56 2.45 -7.47 11.05
N LEU A 57 3.26 -8.27 11.75
CA LEU A 57 2.77 -9.14 12.82
C LEU A 57 2.36 -8.42 14.11
N HIS A 58 2.94 -7.27 14.43
CA HIS A 58 2.82 -6.64 15.75
C HIS A 58 2.39 -5.17 15.77
N ASP A 59 2.64 -4.39 14.72
CA ASP A 59 2.37 -2.95 14.74
C ASP A 59 0.91 -2.64 14.45
N ARG A 60 0.23 -2.02 15.42
CA ARG A 60 -1.21 -1.70 15.38
C ARG A 60 -1.45 -0.19 15.59
N ARG A 61 -0.47 0.66 15.26
CA ARG A 61 -0.64 2.11 15.31
C ARG A 61 -1.60 2.57 14.20
N GLU A 62 -2.69 3.22 14.57
CA GLU A 62 -3.71 3.70 13.62
C GLU A 62 -3.13 4.65 12.54
N LEU A 63 -2.00 5.33 12.78
CA LEU A 63 -1.30 6.12 11.75
C LEU A 63 -0.93 5.32 10.49
N LEU A 64 -0.80 4.00 10.58
CA LEU A 64 -0.56 3.13 9.42
C LEU A 64 -1.86 2.84 8.64
N ALA A 65 -3.03 2.88 9.27
CA ALA A 65 -4.32 2.55 8.64
C ALA A 65 -4.60 3.43 7.41
N ASP A 66 -4.41 4.74 7.55
CA ASP A 66 -4.64 5.71 6.48
C ASP A 66 -3.66 5.52 5.30
N THR A 67 -2.48 4.95 5.53
CA THR A 67 -1.52 4.61 4.44
C THR A 67 -1.93 3.37 3.64
N CYS A 68 -2.97 2.65 4.05
CA CYS A 68 -3.54 1.54 3.29
C CYS A 68 -4.87 1.91 2.59
N ASP A 69 -5.35 3.15 2.77
CA ASP A 69 -6.59 3.70 2.21
C ASP A 69 -6.23 4.80 1.18
N LYS A 70 -6.46 4.55 -0.12
CA LYS A 70 -6.03 5.48 -1.19
C LYS A 70 -6.63 6.87 -1.06
N LEU A 71 -7.88 6.96 -0.64
CA LEU A 71 -8.52 8.25 -0.37
C LEU A 71 -7.82 8.97 0.80
N ALA A 72 -7.58 8.29 1.93
CA ALA A 72 -6.96 8.92 3.09
C ALA A 72 -5.49 9.31 2.86
N MET A 73 -4.70 8.47 2.16
CA MET A 73 -3.31 8.82 1.84
C MET A 73 -3.22 10.01 0.87
N LYS A 74 -4.24 10.25 0.02
CA LYS A 74 -4.33 11.45 -0.83
C LYS A 74 -4.60 12.70 0.00
N ASP A 75 -5.47 12.60 1.02
CA ASP A 75 -5.69 13.69 2.00
C ASP A 75 -4.41 13.98 2.81
N ILE A 76 -3.66 12.94 3.20
CA ILE A 76 -2.34 13.07 3.84
C ILE A 76 -1.35 13.76 2.90
N ALA A 77 -1.28 13.33 1.64
CA ALA A 77 -0.39 13.91 0.64
C ALA A 77 -0.69 15.41 0.40
N GLY A 78 -1.97 15.80 0.34
CA GLY A 78 -2.38 17.19 0.17
C GLY A 78 -2.08 18.08 1.37
N ARG A 79 -2.11 17.51 2.58
CA ARG A 79 -1.84 18.23 3.83
C ARG A 79 -0.35 18.34 4.18
N LEU A 80 0.45 17.33 3.86
CA LEU A 80 1.86 17.25 4.25
C LEU A 80 2.84 17.49 3.09
N GLY A 81 2.41 17.28 1.84
CA GLY A 81 3.24 17.47 0.66
C GLY A 81 3.67 18.91 0.40
N ARG A 82 4.50 19.12 -0.63
CA ARG A 82 4.82 20.46 -1.13
C ARG A 82 3.60 21.05 -1.86
N PRO A 83 3.37 22.38 -1.86
CA PRO A 83 2.26 22.99 -2.62
C PRO A 83 2.27 22.71 -4.13
N SER A 84 3.42 22.34 -4.70
CA SER A 84 3.57 21.93 -6.10
C SER A 84 3.32 20.44 -6.37
N LEU A 85 3.07 19.62 -5.33
CA LEU A 85 2.78 18.21 -5.48
C LEU A 85 1.41 18.00 -6.13
N ARG A 86 1.40 17.43 -7.33
CA ARG A 86 0.17 16.96 -7.98
C ARG A 86 -0.31 15.67 -7.31
N ILE A 87 -1.60 15.57 -7.09
CA ILE A 87 -2.27 14.39 -6.54
C ILE A 87 -3.37 14.01 -7.53
N PRO A 88 -3.40 12.77 -8.05
CA PRO A 88 -4.40 12.36 -9.03
C PRO A 88 -5.82 12.70 -8.57
N ARG A 89 -6.59 13.43 -9.36
CA ARG A 89 -7.96 13.82 -8.97
C ARG A 89 -8.84 12.59 -8.77
N THR A 90 -9.54 12.51 -7.64
CA THR A 90 -10.65 11.56 -7.47
C THR A 90 -11.87 12.07 -8.26
N TYR A 91 -12.43 11.23 -9.12
CA TYR A 91 -13.67 11.53 -9.85
C TYR A 91 -14.89 10.94 -9.14
N TRP A 92 -14.78 9.71 -8.63
CA TRP A 92 -15.84 9.03 -7.88
C TRP A 92 -15.25 7.99 -6.92
N SER A 93 -15.97 7.71 -5.83
CA SER A 93 -15.71 6.56 -4.97
C SER A 93 -16.99 6.06 -4.33
N GLY A 94 -17.28 4.77 -4.46
CA GLY A 94 -18.49 4.15 -3.95
C GLY A 94 -18.43 2.62 -3.99
N THR A 95 -19.56 1.97 -3.75
CA THR A 95 -19.65 0.50 -3.73
C THR A 95 -20.45 -0.08 -4.89
N ASP A 96 -21.39 0.67 -5.48
CA ASP A 96 -22.08 0.24 -6.69
C ASP A 96 -21.49 0.92 -7.93
N LEU A 97 -20.98 0.11 -8.86
CA LEU A 97 -20.45 0.59 -10.13
C LEU A 97 -21.54 1.14 -11.07
N ALA A 98 -22.83 0.91 -10.78
CA ALA A 98 -23.93 1.53 -11.54
C ALA A 98 -23.94 3.07 -11.40
N GLU A 99 -23.48 3.61 -10.26
CA GLU A 99 -23.37 5.06 -10.05
C GLU A 99 -22.49 5.75 -11.12
N LEU A 100 -21.56 5.03 -11.74
CA LEU A 100 -20.64 5.57 -12.76
C LEU A 100 -21.34 6.06 -14.03
N VAL A 101 -22.58 5.63 -14.30
CA VAL A 101 -23.35 6.08 -15.47
C VAL A 101 -23.74 7.56 -15.34
N ASP A 102 -23.89 8.05 -14.10
CA ASP A 102 -24.26 9.43 -13.80
C ASP A 102 -23.03 10.34 -13.54
N ILE A 103 -21.81 9.82 -13.71
CA ILE A 103 -20.56 10.57 -13.52
C ILE A 103 -19.98 10.99 -14.87
N ASP A 104 -19.82 12.30 -15.06
CA ASP A 104 -19.09 12.87 -16.20
C ASP A 104 -17.59 12.57 -16.06
N LEU A 105 -17.16 11.47 -16.70
CA LEU A 105 -15.80 10.95 -16.66
C LEU A 105 -15.00 11.37 -17.90
N PRO A 106 -13.74 11.82 -17.73
CA PRO A 106 -12.92 12.31 -18.84
C PRO A 106 -12.37 11.17 -19.71
N ASP A 107 -11.75 11.50 -20.83
CA ASP A 107 -11.14 10.56 -21.79
C ASP A 107 -10.15 9.54 -21.19
N ARG A 108 -9.64 9.76 -19.96
CA ARG A 108 -8.65 8.91 -19.31
C ARG A 108 -8.85 8.82 -17.80
N TRP A 109 -9.23 7.65 -17.30
CA TRP A 109 -9.34 7.37 -15.87
C TRP A 109 -8.87 5.96 -15.51
N VAL A 110 -8.64 5.73 -14.22
CA VAL A 110 -8.31 4.41 -13.65
C VAL A 110 -9.26 4.06 -12.52
N LEU A 111 -9.82 2.84 -12.58
CA LEU A 111 -10.62 2.24 -11.52
C LEU A 111 -9.74 1.30 -10.69
N LYS A 112 -9.72 1.52 -9.38
CA LYS A 112 -8.94 0.76 -8.39
C LYS A 112 -9.81 0.42 -7.18
N PRO A 113 -9.52 -0.66 -6.43
CA PRO A 113 -10.05 -0.84 -5.09
C PRO A 113 -9.27 0.05 -4.11
N ASN A 114 -9.94 0.74 -3.20
CA ASN A 114 -9.32 1.68 -2.28
C ASN A 114 -8.32 0.98 -1.31
N HIS A 115 -8.77 -0.10 -0.67
CA HIS A 115 -8.12 -0.83 0.44
C HIS A 115 -7.02 -1.87 0.07
N ARG A 116 -6.48 -1.93 -1.16
CA ARG A 116 -5.48 -2.94 -1.55
C ARG A 116 -4.64 -2.57 -2.77
N SER A 117 -3.48 -3.18 -2.94
CA SER A 117 -2.58 -2.99 -4.08
C SER A 117 -2.86 -3.97 -5.25
N GLY A 118 -2.16 -3.77 -6.37
CA GLY A 118 -2.05 -4.76 -7.47
C GLY A 118 -3.25 -4.90 -8.42
N LEU A 119 -4.32 -4.13 -8.25
CA LEU A 119 -5.53 -4.21 -9.08
C LEU A 119 -5.87 -2.83 -9.69
N VAL A 120 -6.00 -2.79 -11.02
CA VAL A 120 -6.37 -1.59 -11.79
C VAL A 120 -7.13 -1.98 -13.06
N ARG A 121 -8.12 -1.17 -13.44
CA ARG A 121 -8.73 -1.14 -14.77
C ARG A 121 -8.53 0.26 -15.34
N PHE A 122 -8.22 0.33 -16.63
CA PHE A 122 -8.17 1.59 -17.37
C PHE A 122 -9.51 1.77 -18.07
N GLY A 123 -9.98 3.01 -18.15
CA GLY A 123 -11.18 3.38 -18.89
C GLY A 123 -11.04 4.77 -19.51
N ALA A 124 -11.97 5.09 -20.39
CA ALA A 124 -11.95 6.29 -21.21
C ALA A 124 -13.38 6.81 -21.44
N GLY A 125 -13.60 8.09 -21.16
CA GLY A 125 -14.87 8.77 -21.38
C GLY A 125 -15.99 8.34 -20.44
N PRO A 126 -17.24 8.73 -20.75
CA PRO A 126 -18.44 8.35 -20.01
C PRO A 126 -18.69 6.83 -20.00
N VAL A 127 -19.31 6.34 -18.94
CA VAL A 127 -19.58 4.90 -18.72
C VAL A 127 -21.03 4.58 -19.08
N SER A 128 -21.25 3.61 -19.97
CA SER A 128 -22.59 3.10 -20.27
C SER A 128 -22.99 1.94 -19.35
N ALA A 129 -24.27 1.57 -19.35
CA ALA A 129 -24.76 0.39 -18.63
C ALA A 129 -24.06 -0.92 -19.07
N ALA A 130 -23.63 -1.04 -20.33
CA ALA A 130 -22.89 -2.19 -20.82
C ALA A 130 -21.46 -2.25 -20.24
N ASP A 131 -20.82 -1.08 -20.09
CA ASP A 131 -19.52 -0.94 -19.47
C ASP A 131 -19.58 -1.28 -17.97
N VAL A 132 -20.63 -0.83 -17.26
CA VAL A 132 -20.87 -1.23 -15.86
C VAL A 132 -20.90 -2.75 -15.70
N ASP A 133 -21.56 -3.46 -16.60
CA ASP A 133 -21.64 -4.91 -16.58
C ASP A 133 -20.28 -5.58 -16.86
N GLU A 134 -19.46 -5.02 -17.76
CA GLU A 134 -18.08 -5.46 -17.93
C GLU A 134 -17.22 -5.19 -16.68
N LEU A 135 -17.29 -3.99 -16.12
CA LEU A 135 -16.55 -3.61 -14.92
C LEU A 135 -16.95 -4.50 -13.74
N ARG A 136 -18.25 -4.81 -13.54
CA ARG A 136 -18.74 -5.75 -12.52
C ARG A 136 -18.17 -7.16 -12.71
N ARG A 137 -18.09 -7.67 -13.95
CA ARG A 137 -17.43 -8.97 -14.24
C ARG A 137 -15.92 -8.89 -13.97
N GLY A 138 -15.26 -7.86 -14.49
CA GLY A 138 -13.81 -7.66 -14.45
C GLY A 138 -13.23 -7.27 -13.08
N THR A 139 -14.09 -6.82 -12.15
CA THR A 139 -13.74 -6.45 -10.77
C THR A 139 -14.35 -7.39 -9.72
N ARG A 140 -14.95 -8.51 -10.13
CA ARG A 140 -15.65 -9.44 -9.23
C ARG A 140 -14.75 -9.91 -8.08
N GLY A 141 -15.10 -9.51 -6.86
CA GLY A 141 -14.37 -9.87 -5.65
C GLY A 141 -13.20 -8.94 -5.29
N TRP A 142 -13.00 -7.83 -5.99
CA TRP A 142 -12.00 -6.82 -5.63
C TRP A 142 -12.17 -6.26 -4.22
N LEU A 143 -13.42 -6.04 -3.78
CA LEU A 143 -13.78 -5.58 -2.43
C LEU A 143 -13.76 -6.68 -1.35
N ARG A 144 -13.31 -7.90 -1.67
CA ARG A 144 -13.12 -8.96 -0.68
C ARG A 144 -11.73 -8.86 -0.05
N GLU A 145 -11.72 -8.91 1.28
CA GLU A 145 -10.52 -8.95 2.10
C GLU A 145 -9.63 -10.16 1.79
N HIS A 146 -8.32 -9.98 1.88
CA HIS A 146 -7.36 -11.07 1.68
C HIS A 146 -6.00 -10.80 2.33
N LEU A 147 -5.50 -9.56 2.28
CA LEU A 147 -4.12 -9.25 2.65
C LEU A 147 -3.91 -9.28 4.16
N ALA A 148 -4.79 -8.65 4.93
CA ALA A 148 -4.63 -8.59 6.38
C ALA A 148 -4.73 -9.96 7.07
N SER A 149 -5.62 -10.84 6.58
CA SER A 149 -5.85 -12.17 7.15
C SER A 149 -4.78 -13.20 6.76
N VAL A 150 -4.27 -13.15 5.52
CA VAL A 150 -3.28 -14.13 5.02
C VAL A 150 -1.85 -13.67 5.27
N GLU A 151 -1.56 -12.39 5.05
CA GLU A 151 -0.21 -11.84 5.09
C GLU A 151 0.09 -11.08 6.39
N GLY A 152 -0.91 -10.88 7.25
CA GLY A 152 -0.77 -10.14 8.50
C GLY A 152 -0.64 -8.62 8.30
N GLU A 153 -0.92 -8.09 7.11
CA GLU A 153 -0.79 -6.67 6.79
C GLU A 153 -1.98 -5.87 7.34
N TRP A 154 -2.00 -5.74 8.67
CA TRP A 154 -3.16 -5.27 9.45
C TRP A 154 -3.76 -3.96 8.98
N ALA A 155 -2.96 -2.96 8.58
CA ALA A 155 -3.50 -1.66 8.16
C ALA A 155 -4.45 -1.77 6.95
N TYR A 156 -4.28 -2.75 6.05
CA TYR A 156 -5.24 -2.97 4.96
C TYR A 156 -6.63 -3.41 5.44
N SER A 157 -6.76 -4.04 6.63
CA SER A 157 -8.08 -4.35 7.22
C SER A 157 -8.83 -3.13 7.74
N ARG A 158 -8.14 -2.00 7.93
CA ARG A 158 -8.70 -0.75 8.47
C ARG A 158 -9.20 0.18 7.35
N ALA A 159 -8.67 0.04 6.14
CA ALA A 159 -8.99 0.86 4.99
C ALA A 159 -10.43 0.66 4.46
N ARG A 160 -11.06 1.74 3.98
CA ARG A 160 -12.44 1.73 3.47
C ARG A 160 -12.56 0.82 2.23
N ARG A 161 -13.49 -0.13 2.28
CA ARG A 161 -13.75 -1.07 1.17
C ARG A 161 -14.72 -0.49 0.13
N CYS A 162 -14.22 0.46 -0.65
CA CYS A 162 -14.89 1.00 -1.82
C CYS A 162 -14.04 0.84 -3.09
N PHE A 163 -14.67 1.09 -4.23
CA PHE A 163 -13.98 1.42 -5.47
C PHE A 163 -13.60 2.91 -5.47
N LEU A 164 -12.59 3.23 -6.28
CA LEU A 164 -12.08 4.57 -6.53
C LEU A 164 -11.84 4.70 -8.03
N VAL A 165 -12.46 5.71 -8.66
CA VAL A 165 -12.13 6.17 -10.01
C VAL A 165 -11.35 7.47 -9.88
N GLU A 166 -10.16 7.50 -10.44
CA GLU A 166 -9.26 8.66 -10.38
C GLU A 166 -8.55 8.93 -11.71
N GLU A 167 -7.93 10.10 -11.78
CA GLU A 167 -7.09 10.56 -12.88
C GLU A 167 -5.99 9.56 -13.25
N ARG A 168 -5.94 9.20 -14.54
CA ARG A 168 -4.79 8.50 -15.12
C ARG A 168 -3.72 9.53 -15.42
N LEU A 169 -2.52 9.35 -14.87
CA LEU A 169 -1.37 10.21 -15.17
C LEU A 169 -1.14 10.36 -16.70
N PRO A 170 -0.55 11.47 -17.16
CA PRO A 170 -0.20 11.67 -18.56
C PRO A 170 0.76 10.60 -19.12
N GLY A 171 0.83 10.51 -20.46
CA GLY A 171 1.71 9.59 -21.18
C GLY A 171 1.09 8.22 -21.53
N GLU A 172 1.61 7.60 -22.60
CA GLU A 172 1.08 6.32 -23.08
C GLU A 172 1.63 5.11 -22.33
N THR A 173 2.86 5.19 -21.83
CA THR A 173 3.52 4.17 -21.01
C THR A 173 3.33 4.44 -19.52
N SER A 174 3.67 3.46 -18.67
CA SER A 174 3.79 3.71 -17.23
C SER A 174 4.98 4.65 -17.03
N PRO A 175 4.83 5.74 -16.26
CA PRO A 175 5.98 6.56 -15.88
C PRO A 175 6.99 5.74 -15.07
N THR A 176 8.25 6.18 -15.11
CA THR A 176 9.31 5.67 -14.23
C THR A 176 8.91 5.89 -12.78
N ASP A 177 9.02 4.85 -11.97
CA ASP A 177 8.47 4.82 -10.62
C ASP A 177 9.60 4.97 -9.59
N TYR A 178 9.60 6.09 -8.86
CA TYR A 178 10.65 6.47 -7.92
C TYR A 178 10.18 6.25 -6.49
N LYS A 179 10.80 5.30 -5.79
CA LYS A 179 10.36 4.80 -4.49
C LYS A 179 11.37 5.14 -3.40
N PHE A 180 11.03 6.11 -2.57
CA PHE A 180 11.88 6.69 -1.53
C PHE A 180 11.68 5.95 -0.21
N PHE A 181 12.67 5.16 0.21
CA PHE A 181 12.63 4.45 1.48
C PHE A 181 13.06 5.42 2.59
N THR A 182 12.09 5.87 3.38
CA THR A 182 12.24 7.03 4.27
C THR A 182 12.01 6.62 5.73
N PHE A 183 12.96 6.95 6.60
CA PHE A 183 13.02 6.52 7.99
C PHE A 183 13.03 7.77 8.89
N ALA A 184 11.99 7.97 9.70
CA ALA A 184 11.81 9.17 10.53
C ALA A 184 11.98 10.49 9.74
N GLY A 185 11.51 10.52 8.49
CA GLY A 185 11.69 11.63 7.55
C GLY A 185 12.96 11.56 6.69
N GLU A 186 13.99 10.79 7.05
CA GLU A 186 15.23 10.75 6.25
C GLU A 186 15.20 9.64 5.18
N THR A 187 15.28 10.03 3.90
CA THR A 187 15.39 9.06 2.80
C THR A 187 16.75 8.38 2.84
N ARG A 188 16.78 7.05 2.95
CA ARG A 188 18.03 6.26 2.97
C ARG A 188 18.44 5.76 1.59
N ILE A 189 17.48 5.40 0.75
CA ILE A 189 17.68 4.97 -0.64
C ILE A 189 16.51 5.39 -1.52
N VAL A 190 16.79 5.55 -2.82
CA VAL A 190 15.79 5.68 -3.89
C VAL A 190 15.84 4.41 -4.75
N VAL A 191 14.71 3.73 -4.87
CA VAL A 191 14.55 2.56 -5.74
C VAL A 191 13.80 2.99 -6.99
N VAL A 192 14.40 2.76 -8.16
CA VAL A 192 13.86 3.15 -9.47
C VAL A 192 13.45 1.88 -10.22
N ASP A 193 12.15 1.72 -10.46
CA ASP A 193 11.59 0.67 -11.31
C ASP A 193 11.43 1.22 -12.75
N SER A 194 12.33 0.82 -13.65
CA SER A 194 12.31 1.21 -15.08
C SER A 194 11.87 0.05 -15.98
N SER A 195 11.35 0.39 -17.18
CA SER A 195 10.90 -0.58 -18.20
C SER A 195 9.87 -1.61 -17.72
N ARG A 196 8.86 -1.18 -16.94
CA ARG A 196 7.83 -2.03 -16.30
C ARG A 196 7.01 -2.92 -17.26
N TYR A 197 7.01 -2.63 -18.55
CA TYR A 197 6.33 -3.41 -19.61
C TYR A 197 7.30 -4.11 -20.59
N GLY A 198 8.60 -4.12 -20.30
CA GLY A 198 9.64 -4.81 -21.06
C GLY A 198 10.52 -5.64 -20.11
N GLU A 199 11.84 -5.56 -20.26
CA GLU A 199 12.76 -6.04 -19.22
C GLU A 199 12.65 -5.13 -17.99
N HIS A 200 11.77 -5.47 -17.04
CA HIS A 200 11.64 -4.72 -15.78
C HIS A 200 12.92 -4.85 -14.97
N ARG A 201 13.64 -3.73 -14.81
CA ARG A 201 14.83 -3.62 -13.99
C ARG A 201 14.58 -2.72 -12.79
N ARG A 202 15.32 -2.96 -11.71
CA ARG A 202 15.25 -2.18 -10.47
C ARG A 202 16.62 -1.70 -10.07
N THR A 203 16.90 -0.42 -10.26
CA THR A 203 18.16 0.21 -9.86
C THR A 203 17.98 0.92 -8.52
N VAL A 204 19.00 0.87 -7.66
CA VAL A 204 18.97 1.51 -6.34
C VAL A 204 20.04 2.59 -6.27
N TYR A 205 19.68 3.75 -5.71
CA TYR A 205 20.53 4.91 -5.58
C TYR A 205 20.54 5.43 -4.14
N THR A 206 21.59 6.15 -3.75
CA THR A 206 21.57 7.05 -2.58
C THR A 206 20.72 8.30 -2.90
N PRO A 207 20.34 9.13 -1.90
CA PRO A 207 19.71 10.42 -2.13
C PRO A 207 20.51 11.36 -3.06
N GLU A 208 21.84 11.29 -3.00
CA GLU A 208 22.80 12.03 -3.85
C GLU A 208 22.96 11.42 -5.26
N TRP A 209 22.06 10.52 -5.64
CA TRP A 209 22.02 9.81 -6.92
C TRP A 209 23.23 8.93 -7.23
N GLN A 210 23.94 8.44 -6.21
CA GLN A 210 25.00 7.44 -6.41
C GLN A 210 24.38 6.05 -6.55
N ARG A 211 24.58 5.39 -7.70
CA ARG A 211 24.09 4.02 -7.91
C ARG A 211 24.78 3.04 -6.94
N LEU A 212 23.98 2.22 -6.29
CA LEU A 212 24.44 1.14 -5.40
C LEU A 212 24.45 -0.20 -6.16
N ASP A 213 25.51 -1.00 -5.98
CA ASP A 213 25.59 -2.35 -6.52
C ASP A 213 24.88 -3.36 -5.61
N VAL A 214 23.55 -3.26 -5.61
CA VAL A 214 22.65 -4.03 -4.76
C VAL A 214 21.43 -4.48 -5.55
N ARG A 215 20.74 -5.50 -5.07
CA ARG A 215 19.58 -6.10 -5.72
C ARG A 215 18.41 -6.23 -4.75
N ILE A 216 17.22 -5.85 -5.20
CA ILE A 216 15.96 -5.98 -4.44
C ILE A 216 14.94 -6.69 -5.35
N ASP A 217 14.83 -8.00 -5.23
CA ASP A 217 14.06 -8.92 -6.10
C ASP A 217 14.57 -9.01 -7.55
N LEU A 218 14.53 -7.89 -8.27
CA LEU A 218 14.77 -7.77 -9.71
C LEU A 218 16.23 -7.40 -10.01
N PRO A 219 16.76 -7.75 -11.21
CA PRO A 219 18.09 -7.33 -11.63
C PRO A 219 18.22 -5.81 -11.76
N GLY A 220 19.43 -5.30 -11.49
CA GLY A 220 19.76 -3.89 -11.64
C GLY A 220 19.82 -3.42 -13.10
N GLY A 221 19.44 -2.17 -13.34
CA GLY A 221 19.63 -1.49 -14.62
C GLY A 221 21.06 -0.93 -14.80
N PRO A 222 21.34 -0.30 -15.94
CA PRO A 222 22.47 0.63 -16.04
C PRO A 222 22.28 1.81 -15.05
N ALA A 223 23.33 2.61 -14.87
CA ALA A 223 23.15 3.90 -14.19
C ALA A 223 22.38 4.87 -15.11
N GLU A 224 21.37 5.53 -14.56
CA GLU A 224 20.52 6.51 -15.23
C GLU A 224 20.78 7.90 -14.60
N PRO A 225 20.65 9.02 -15.35
CA PRO A 225 20.81 10.36 -14.79
C PRO A 225 19.73 10.68 -13.74
N PRO A 226 19.98 11.63 -12.82
CA PRO A 226 18.97 12.05 -11.85
C PRO A 226 17.74 12.65 -12.55
N PRO A 227 16.51 12.39 -12.05
CA PRO A 227 15.34 13.08 -12.55
C PRO A 227 15.48 14.59 -12.31
N PRO A 228 15.03 15.47 -13.22
CA PRO A 228 15.15 16.93 -13.06
C PRO A 228 14.56 17.46 -11.75
N LEU A 229 13.55 16.77 -11.20
CA LEU A 229 12.85 17.13 -9.96
C LEU A 229 13.41 16.45 -8.70
N LEU A 230 14.61 15.84 -8.74
CA LEU A 230 15.14 15.04 -7.63
C LEU A 230 15.10 15.76 -6.27
N ALA A 231 15.45 17.05 -6.23
CA ALA A 231 15.42 17.83 -5.00
C ALA A 231 13.99 18.03 -4.44
N ASP A 232 13.01 18.29 -5.31
CA ASP A 232 11.60 18.38 -4.94
C ASP A 232 11.03 17.03 -4.49
N MET A 233 11.47 15.93 -5.13
CA MET A 233 11.10 14.57 -4.77
C MET A 233 11.63 14.19 -3.38
N LEU A 234 12.89 14.51 -3.08
CA LEU A 234 13.50 14.26 -1.77
C LEU A 234 12.83 15.07 -0.65
N ASP A 235 12.58 16.38 -0.85
CA ASP A 235 11.86 17.16 0.18
C ASP A 235 10.39 16.70 0.34
N THR A 236 9.75 16.24 -0.73
CA THR A 236 8.41 15.64 -0.66
C THR A 236 8.44 14.33 0.12
N ALA A 237 9.35 13.42 -0.19
CA ALA A 237 9.53 12.16 0.52
C ALA A 237 9.83 12.40 2.01
N ARG A 238 10.70 13.38 2.32
CA ARG A 238 11.02 13.80 3.68
C ARG A 238 9.79 14.26 4.46
N ARG A 239 8.98 15.16 3.87
CA ARG A 239 7.74 15.66 4.50
C ARG A 239 6.72 14.55 4.72
N LEU A 240 6.43 13.76 3.69
CA LEU A 240 5.46 12.67 3.76
C LEU A 240 5.94 11.55 4.69
N GLY A 241 7.25 11.36 4.83
CA GLY A 241 7.87 10.37 5.71
C GLY A 241 8.07 10.81 7.16
N THR A 242 8.05 12.10 7.47
CA THR A 242 8.26 12.64 8.83
C THR A 242 7.36 12.00 9.91
N PRO A 243 6.06 11.70 9.67
CA PRO A 243 5.20 11.07 10.68
C PRO A 243 5.51 9.60 10.99
N TYR A 244 6.43 8.96 10.24
CA TYR A 244 6.64 7.51 10.25
C TYR A 244 8.09 7.14 10.61
N ASP A 245 8.25 6.19 11.52
CA ASP A 245 9.51 5.47 11.79
C ASP A 245 10.11 4.83 10.53
N PHE A 246 9.23 4.36 9.64
CA PHE A 246 9.57 3.99 8.26
C PHE A 246 8.32 4.08 7.36
N ILE A 247 8.46 4.66 6.17
CA ILE A 247 7.46 4.56 5.08
C ILE A 247 8.20 4.53 3.74
N ARG A 248 7.67 3.81 2.75
CA ARG A 248 8.05 4.01 1.35
C ARG A 248 7.14 5.09 0.75
N VAL A 249 7.72 6.11 0.14
CA VAL A 249 6.98 7.15 -0.59
C VAL A 249 7.21 6.92 -2.08
N ASP A 250 6.15 6.69 -2.85
CA ASP A 250 6.22 6.50 -4.29
C ASP A 250 5.83 7.79 -5.00
N LEU A 251 6.69 8.27 -5.90
CA LEU A 251 6.54 9.52 -6.63
C LEU A 251 6.82 9.32 -8.13
N TYR A 252 6.18 10.13 -8.97
CA TYR A 252 6.40 10.16 -10.41
C TYR A 252 6.82 11.56 -10.85
N ALA A 253 7.71 11.63 -11.84
CA ALA A 253 8.02 12.86 -12.57
C ALA A 253 7.48 12.72 -14.00
N VAL A 254 6.46 13.51 -14.34
CA VAL A 254 5.74 13.42 -15.62
C VAL A 254 5.51 14.82 -16.17
N ASP A 255 5.90 15.06 -17.42
CA ASP A 255 5.73 16.34 -18.13
C ASP A 255 6.23 17.59 -17.36
N GLY A 256 7.29 17.40 -16.56
CA GLY A 256 7.88 18.46 -15.73
C GLY A 256 7.19 18.67 -14.37
N GLU A 257 6.14 17.91 -14.06
CA GLU A 257 5.41 17.96 -12.80
C GLU A 257 5.75 16.78 -11.87
N LEU A 258 5.68 17.04 -10.56
CA LEU A 258 5.86 16.03 -9.52
C LEU A 258 4.49 15.51 -9.07
N TRP A 259 4.28 14.20 -9.20
CA TRP A 259 3.04 13.53 -8.84
C TRP A 259 3.21 12.56 -7.66
N PHE A 260 2.23 12.56 -6.76
CA PHE A 260 2.08 11.58 -5.70
C PHE A 260 1.59 10.23 -6.25
N GLY A 261 2.26 9.13 -5.87
CA GLY A 261 1.86 7.76 -6.19
C GLY A 261 1.16 7.07 -5.03
N GLU A 262 1.92 6.65 -4.02
CA GLU A 262 1.40 5.99 -2.82
C GLU A 262 2.30 6.21 -1.59
N LEU A 263 1.73 5.98 -0.39
CA LEU A 263 2.48 5.69 0.83
C LEU A 263 2.39 4.18 1.07
N THR A 264 3.53 3.50 1.29
CA THR A 264 3.54 2.05 1.52
C THR A 264 4.15 1.70 2.88
N PRO A 265 3.36 1.21 3.86
CA PRO A 265 3.88 0.75 5.15
C PRO A 265 4.51 -0.65 5.07
N TYR A 266 4.15 -1.43 4.03
CA TYR A 266 4.49 -2.84 3.83
C TYR A 266 5.10 -3.12 2.43
N PRO A 267 6.19 -2.46 2.02
CA PRO A 267 6.75 -2.66 0.68
C PRO A 267 7.17 -4.12 0.42
N GLY A 268 6.56 -4.74 -0.60
CA GLY A 268 6.77 -6.16 -0.90
C GLY A 268 6.36 -7.12 0.23
N GLY A 269 5.54 -6.65 1.17
CA GLY A 269 5.09 -7.37 2.36
C GLY A 269 6.19 -7.88 3.29
N GLY A 270 7.43 -7.40 3.15
CA GLY A 270 8.58 -7.98 3.85
C GLY A 270 8.98 -9.38 3.32
N TYR A 271 8.62 -9.73 2.09
CA TYR A 271 8.98 -11.01 1.44
C TYR A 271 10.11 -10.90 0.39
N GLY A 272 10.49 -9.68 0.01
CA GLY A 272 11.48 -9.44 -1.05
C GLY A 272 12.90 -9.90 -0.70
N VAL A 273 13.68 -10.28 -1.70
CA VAL A 273 15.07 -10.73 -1.53
C VAL A 273 16.02 -9.55 -1.76
N VAL A 274 16.68 -9.12 -0.69
CA VAL A 274 17.72 -8.09 -0.74
C VAL A 274 19.09 -8.76 -0.83
N THR A 275 19.99 -8.25 -1.67
CA THR A 275 21.35 -8.78 -1.86
C THR A 275 22.34 -7.63 -2.04
N PRO A 276 23.50 -7.62 -1.36
CA PRO A 276 23.96 -8.58 -0.35
C PRO A 276 23.23 -8.45 0.99
N TRP A 277 23.33 -9.46 1.85
CA TRP A 277 22.72 -9.43 3.20
C TRP A 277 23.22 -8.27 4.08
N SER A 278 24.49 -7.88 3.93
CA SER A 278 25.06 -6.72 4.61
C SER A 278 24.31 -5.42 4.30
N PHE A 279 23.80 -5.28 3.08
CA PHE A 279 22.97 -4.14 2.68
C PHE A 279 21.56 -4.21 3.31
N GLU A 280 21.01 -5.41 3.50
CA GLU A 280 19.72 -5.58 4.20
C GLU A 280 19.80 -5.22 5.69
N LEU A 281 20.93 -5.52 6.34
CA LEU A 281 21.23 -5.05 7.69
C LEU A 281 21.40 -3.52 7.74
N TRP A 282 22.21 -2.95 6.83
CA TRP A 282 22.42 -1.50 6.73
C TRP A 282 21.14 -0.71 6.45
N LEU A 283 20.24 -1.25 5.63
CA LEU A 283 18.93 -0.64 5.36
C LEU A 283 17.97 -0.75 6.55
N GLY A 284 18.13 -1.79 7.39
CA GLY A 284 17.37 -1.95 8.63
C GLY A 284 17.87 -1.07 9.78
N GLU A 285 19.16 -0.72 9.80
CA GLU A 285 19.86 0.00 10.88
C GLU A 285 19.12 1.25 11.41
N PRO A 286 18.73 2.25 10.60
CA PRO A 286 18.09 3.48 11.10
C PRO A 286 16.68 3.27 11.66
N TRP A 287 16.05 2.12 11.39
CA TRP A 287 14.66 1.88 11.78
C TRP A 287 14.54 1.43 13.24
N VAL A 288 14.23 2.35 14.14
CA VAL A 288 13.80 2.02 15.50
C VAL A 288 12.33 1.59 15.46
N LEU A 289 12.05 0.34 15.84
CA LEU A 289 10.68 -0.16 15.95
C LEU A 289 9.96 0.45 17.16
N PRO A 290 8.64 0.70 17.08
CA PRO A 290 7.85 1.12 18.24
C PRO A 290 7.78 0.02 19.29
N ASP A 291 7.61 0.39 20.56
CA ASP A 291 7.30 -0.58 21.63
C ASP A 291 5.84 -1.07 21.50
N PRO A 292 5.57 -2.38 21.36
CA PRO A 292 4.21 -2.94 21.36
C PRO A 292 3.40 -2.63 22.62
N ALA A 293 4.06 -2.40 23.76
CA ALA A 293 3.41 -2.09 25.03
C ALA A 293 3.06 -0.59 25.16
N ALA A 294 3.63 0.28 24.31
CA ALA A 294 3.31 1.70 24.30
C ALA A 294 1.92 1.93 23.72
N ARG A 295 0.91 2.03 24.60
CA ARG A 295 -0.43 2.50 24.22
C ARG A 295 -0.34 3.87 23.53
N PRO A 296 -1.08 4.11 22.44
CA PRO A 296 -1.14 5.42 21.82
C PRO A 296 -1.73 6.43 22.81
N ALA A 297 -1.00 7.51 23.09
CA ALA A 297 -1.50 8.61 23.90
C ALA A 297 -2.68 9.27 23.17
N GLY A 298 -3.87 9.23 23.77
CA GLY A 298 -5.08 9.89 23.24
C GLY A 298 -6.20 8.95 22.75
N ALA A 299 -6.07 7.63 22.88
CA ALA A 299 -7.20 6.72 22.69
C ALA A 299 -8.18 6.81 23.87
N GLY A 300 -9.06 7.83 23.86
CA GLY A 300 -10.27 7.84 24.67
C GLY A 300 -11.15 6.65 24.34
N GLU A 301 -11.97 6.21 25.29
CA GLU A 301 -12.85 5.05 25.12
C GLU A 301 -13.75 5.23 23.89
N PRO A 302 -14.01 4.16 23.10
CA PRO A 302 -14.87 4.25 21.94
C PRO A 302 -16.31 4.51 22.40
N GLY A 303 -16.70 5.78 22.37
CA GLY A 303 -18.08 6.20 22.61
C GLY A 303 -19.02 5.47 21.66
N ASP A 304 -20.07 4.91 22.24
CA ASP A 304 -21.08 4.07 21.59
C ASP A 304 -21.67 4.78 20.36
N ARG A 305 -21.28 4.32 19.16
CA ARG A 305 -21.89 4.78 17.90
C ARG A 305 -23.15 3.96 17.69
N GLY A 306 -24.23 4.43 18.30
CA GLY A 306 -25.54 3.77 18.31
C GLY A 306 -25.99 3.29 16.93
N ASP A 307 -26.47 2.05 16.92
CA ASP A 307 -27.03 1.35 15.77
C ASP A 307 -28.37 1.99 15.35
N PRO A 308 -28.55 2.45 14.10
CA PRO A 308 -29.78 3.11 13.67
C PRO A 308 -30.89 2.10 13.35
N GLY A 309 -31.58 1.63 14.41
CA GLY A 309 -33.02 1.37 14.40
C GLY A 309 -33.55 0.21 13.55
N GLY A 310 -33.67 -0.97 14.16
CA GLY A 310 -34.71 -1.95 13.80
C GLY A 310 -36.11 -1.48 14.27
N PRO A 311 -37.21 -1.87 13.59
CA PRO A 311 -38.54 -1.33 13.87
C PRO A 311 -39.16 -1.96 15.14
N GLY A 312 -39.12 -1.22 16.25
CA GLY A 312 -39.69 -1.60 17.54
C GLY A 312 -41.07 -1.00 17.82
N ASP A 313 -42.11 -1.77 17.46
CA ASP A 313 -43.45 -1.90 18.06
C ASP A 313 -44.34 -0.68 18.42
N ARG A 314 -45.66 -0.87 18.36
CA ARG A 314 -46.68 0.16 18.62
C ARG A 314 -47.24 0.04 20.04
N GLY A 315 -47.01 1.05 20.88
CA GLY A 315 -47.67 1.22 22.18
C GLY A 315 -48.83 2.21 22.12
N ASP A 316 -50.01 1.79 22.61
CA ASP A 316 -51.28 2.54 22.63
C ASP A 316 -51.29 3.69 23.69
N PRO A 317 -52.03 4.81 23.51
CA PRO A 317 -51.91 5.97 24.38
C PRO A 317 -52.91 5.99 25.55
N GLY A 318 -52.41 5.90 26.78
CA GLY A 318 -53.18 6.16 27.99
C GLY A 318 -53.10 7.63 28.44
N GLY A 319 -54.23 8.36 28.37
CA GLY A 319 -54.44 9.57 29.20
C GLY A 319 -54.65 9.22 30.69
N PRO A 320 -54.84 10.19 31.61
CA PRO A 320 -55.76 11.31 31.38
C PRO A 320 -55.37 12.71 31.94
N VAL A 321 -56.03 13.73 31.36
CA VAL A 321 -56.65 14.92 31.98
C VAL A 321 -56.12 15.45 33.32
N VAL A 322 -55.69 16.72 33.34
CA VAL A 322 -56.02 17.70 34.42
C VAL A 322 -56.42 19.05 33.79
N THR A 323 -57.42 19.67 34.40
CA THR A 323 -58.12 20.91 34.04
C THR A 323 -57.27 22.19 34.03
N GLY A 324 -57.64 23.12 33.13
CA GLY A 324 -57.13 24.50 33.04
C GLY A 324 -57.82 25.26 31.91
#